data_AF-A0A350KNP6-F1
#
_entry.id   AF-A0A350KNP6-F1
#
_cell.length_a   1.000
_cell.length_b   1.000
_cell.length_c   1.000
_cell.angle_alpha   90.00
_cell.angle_beta   90.00
_cell.angle_gamma   90.00
#
_symmetry.space_group_name_H-M   'P 1'
#
loop_
_entity.id
_entity.type
_entity.pdbx_description
1 polymer ?
#
loop_
_entity_poly.entity_id
_entity_poly.type
_entity_poly.pdbx_seq_one_letter_code
_entity_poly.pdbx_strand_id
1 'polypeptide(L)'
;MEFVKIHNKGHLGANPYIACRRFAAGMRLLRDFERSMFCEHYRCCLNRDVRTNPNNSAAADEATATDRYMRAVKSFQSIDYFFVVRSIVLEDKSPTVFARLAHIKGYARVYRLLRDALDCLDAFYEQGEK
;
A
#
# COMPACT_ATOMS: atom_id res chain seq x y z
N MET A 1 -10.73 -2.86 8.88
CA MET A 1 -9.96 -3.20 7.68
C MET A 1 -10.80 -3.92 6.62
N GLU A 2 -11.40 -3.16 5.71
CA GLU A 2 -12.05 -3.62 4.48
C GLU A 2 -11.13 -4.49 3.63
N PHE A 3 -9.82 -4.17 3.57
CA PHE A 3 -8.87 -4.98 2.81
C PHE A 3 -8.81 -6.45 3.25
N VAL A 4 -8.83 -6.72 4.57
CA VAL A 4 -8.89 -8.09 5.13
C VAL A 4 -10.19 -8.78 4.73
N LYS A 5 -11.32 -8.05 4.74
CA LYS A 5 -12.61 -8.62 4.33
C LYS A 5 -12.59 -9.03 2.85
N ILE A 6 -11.96 -8.24 1.99
CA ILE A 6 -11.80 -8.54 0.56
C ILE A 6 -10.99 -9.83 0.36
N HIS A 7 -9.90 -10.00 1.11
CA HIS A 7 -9.13 -11.25 1.13
C HIS A 7 -10.00 -12.44 1.56
N ASN A 8 -10.66 -12.35 2.71
CA ASN A 8 -11.45 -13.45 3.28
C ASN A 8 -12.66 -13.85 2.41
N LYS A 9 -13.15 -12.94 1.57
CA LYS A 9 -14.22 -13.19 0.60
C LYS A 9 -13.70 -13.71 -0.76
N GLY A 10 -12.39 -13.93 -0.92
CA GLY A 10 -11.80 -14.44 -2.17
C GLY A 10 -11.78 -13.42 -3.32
N HIS A 11 -12.02 -12.14 -3.06
CA HIS A 11 -12.03 -11.11 -4.11
C HIS A 11 -10.62 -10.79 -4.63
N LEU A 12 -9.58 -11.16 -3.90
CA LEU A 12 -8.19 -11.05 -4.34
C LEU A 12 -7.77 -12.18 -5.29
N GLY A 13 -8.61 -13.19 -5.56
CA GLY A 13 -8.29 -14.28 -6.48
C GLY A 13 -8.99 -15.58 -6.11
N ALA A 14 -9.24 -16.43 -7.12
CA ALA A 14 -9.85 -17.75 -6.90
C ALA A 14 -8.87 -18.76 -6.28
N ASN A 15 -7.57 -18.63 -6.58
CA ASN A 15 -6.54 -19.46 -5.96
C ASN A 15 -6.13 -18.86 -4.60
N PRO A 16 -6.26 -19.61 -3.49
CA PRO A 16 -5.89 -19.13 -2.15
C PRO A 16 -4.45 -18.64 -2.05
N TYR A 17 -3.51 -19.33 -2.71
CA TYR A 17 -2.10 -18.96 -2.70
C TYR A 17 -1.87 -17.57 -3.31
N ILE A 18 -2.47 -17.33 -4.47
CA ILE A 18 -2.36 -16.02 -5.17
C ILE A 18 -3.03 -14.92 -4.34
N ALA A 19 -4.18 -15.21 -3.73
CA ALA A 19 -4.86 -14.27 -2.84
C ALA A 19 -3.99 -13.90 -1.62
N CYS A 20 -3.29 -14.87 -1.03
CA CYS A 20 -2.36 -14.64 0.08
C CYS A 20 -1.16 -13.79 -0.35
N ARG A 21 -0.56 -14.02 -1.52
CA ARG A 21 0.55 -13.18 -2.02
C ARG A 21 0.12 -11.73 -2.22
N ARG A 22 -1.00 -11.51 -2.90
CA ARG A 22 -1.58 -10.17 -3.11
C ARG A 22 -1.88 -9.47 -1.79
N PHE A 23 -2.43 -10.20 -0.82
CA PHE A 23 -2.66 -9.67 0.53
C PHE A 23 -1.33 -9.28 1.19
N ALA A 24 -0.32 -10.15 1.17
CA ALA A 24 0.99 -9.88 1.73
C ALA A 24 1.67 -8.66 1.07
N ALA A 25 1.59 -8.51 -0.25
CA ALA A 25 2.12 -7.35 -0.97
C ALA A 25 1.43 -6.06 -0.53
N GLY A 26 0.10 -6.07 -0.39
CA GLY A 26 -0.65 -4.93 0.15
C GLY A 26 -0.24 -4.59 1.59
N MET A 27 -0.06 -5.59 2.44
CA MET A 27 0.40 -5.40 3.82
C MET A 27 1.84 -4.87 3.91
N ARG A 28 2.74 -5.28 3.01
CA ARG A 28 4.10 -4.74 2.93
C ARG A 28 4.09 -3.27 2.56
N LEU A 29 3.28 -2.88 1.57
CA LEU A 29 3.10 -1.48 1.21
C LEU A 29 2.52 -0.67 2.37
N LEU A 30 1.50 -1.17 3.05
CA LEU A 30 0.92 -0.51 4.22
C LEU A 30 1.97 -0.30 5.31
N ARG A 31 2.78 -1.33 5.60
CA ARG A 31 3.87 -1.23 6.58
C ARG A 31 4.93 -0.20 6.19
N ASP A 32 5.34 -0.18 4.92
CA ASP A 32 6.31 0.81 4.42
C ASP A 32 5.71 2.23 4.49
N PHE A 33 4.43 2.38 4.16
CA PHE A 33 3.70 3.64 4.28
C PHE A 33 3.60 4.12 5.75
N GLU A 34 3.18 3.27 6.68
CA GLU A 34 3.10 3.61 8.10
C GLU A 34 4.46 4.00 8.68
N ARG A 35 5.54 3.33 8.26
CA ARG A 35 6.92 3.66 8.66
C ARG A 35 7.51 4.87 7.97
N SER A 36 6.99 5.24 6.80
CA SER A 36 7.47 6.41 6.04
C SER A 36 7.05 7.76 6.62
N MET A 37 6.15 7.78 7.62
CA MET A 37 5.70 8.99 8.32
C MET A 37 5.09 10.07 7.41
N PHE A 38 4.59 9.72 6.22
CA PHE A 38 3.90 10.67 5.31
C PHE A 38 2.56 11.20 5.88
N CYS A 39 1.95 10.49 6.85
CA CYS A 39 0.74 10.93 7.54
C CYS A 39 1.01 11.24 9.03
N GLU A 40 0.88 12.53 9.36
CA GLU A 40 0.79 13.20 10.66
C GLU A 40 1.67 12.70 11.82
N HIS A 41 2.93 13.10 11.80
CA HIS A 41 3.31 14.13 12.76
C HIS A 41 3.50 15.44 12.00
N TYR A 42 2.59 16.37 12.23
CA TYR A 42 2.66 17.76 11.76
C TYR A 42 4.11 18.26 11.78
N ARG A 43 4.47 19.10 10.81
CA ARG A 43 5.70 19.92 10.82
C ARG A 43 5.69 20.86 12.02
N CYS A 44 5.78 20.30 13.22
CA CYS A 44 6.06 21.01 14.44
C CYS A 44 7.56 21.27 14.42
N CYS A 45 7.94 22.54 14.49
CA CYS A 45 9.33 22.97 14.64
C CYS A 45 10.01 22.38 15.89
N LEU A 46 9.24 21.83 16.85
CA LEU A 46 9.75 21.11 18.03
C LEU A 46 10.09 19.62 17.75
N ASN A 47 9.62 19.04 16.64
CA ASN A 47 10.03 17.68 16.23
C ASN A 47 11.42 17.62 15.57
N ARG A 48 12.13 18.76 15.50
CA ARG A 48 13.53 18.80 15.05
C ARG A 48 14.49 18.14 16.05
N ASP A 49 14.15 18.15 17.34
CA ASP A 49 15.05 17.72 18.40
C ASP A 49 15.06 16.20 18.64
N VAL A 50 14.15 15.44 18.01
CA VAL A 50 14.20 13.96 18.01
C VAL A 50 15.17 13.44 16.94
N ARG A 51 15.60 14.30 16.00
CA ARG A 51 16.47 13.92 14.86
C ARG A 51 17.97 13.91 15.18
N THR A 52 18.38 14.26 16.40
CA THR A 52 19.79 14.41 16.80
C THR A 52 20.33 13.25 17.64
N ASN A 53 19.82 12.03 17.46
CA ASN A 53 20.50 10.85 18.00
C ASN A 53 21.07 9.97 16.87
N PRO A 54 22.38 10.08 16.57
CA PRO A 54 23.02 9.38 15.45
C PRO A 54 23.13 7.85 15.61
N ASN A 55 22.65 7.29 16.73
CA ASN A 55 22.70 5.84 17.02
C ASN A 55 21.37 5.10 16.83
N ASN A 56 20.34 5.71 16.23
CA ASN A 56 19.03 5.07 16.11
C ASN A 56 18.93 4.25 14.81
N SER A 57 19.02 2.94 14.92
CA SER A 57 18.66 1.99 13.85
C SER A 57 17.26 2.26 13.28
N ALA A 58 16.36 2.80 14.11
CA ALA A 58 15.02 3.23 13.72
C ALA A 58 15.02 4.29 12.59
N ALA A 59 15.94 5.26 12.62
CA ALA A 59 15.99 6.31 11.59
C ALA A 59 16.49 5.78 10.23
N ALA A 60 17.38 4.78 10.25
CA ALA A 60 17.83 4.08 9.05
C ALA A 60 16.72 3.18 8.46
N ASP A 61 15.95 2.51 9.33
CA ASP A 61 14.77 1.71 8.97
C ASP A 61 13.62 2.58 8.39
N GLU A 62 13.47 3.81 8.88
CA GLU A 62 12.49 4.79 8.38
C GLU A 62 12.87 5.36 7.01
N ALA A 63 14.14 5.73 6.82
CA ALA A 63 14.65 6.22 5.54
C ALA A 63 14.53 5.15 4.44
N THR A 64 14.84 3.89 4.78
CA THR A 64 14.68 2.75 3.87
C THR A 64 13.21 2.40 3.61
N ALA A 65 12.31 2.54 4.58
CA ALA A 65 10.87 2.37 4.35
C ALA A 65 10.29 3.46 3.43
N THR A 66 10.70 4.72 3.63
CA THR A 66 10.28 5.84 2.77
C THR A 66 10.72 5.64 1.33
N ASP A 67 11.98 5.27 1.11
CA ASP A 67 12.51 5.00 -0.24
C ASP A 67 11.81 3.80 -0.89
N ARG A 68 11.59 2.69 -0.14
CA ARG A 68 10.83 1.54 -0.64
C ARG A 68 9.40 1.89 -1.02
N TYR A 69 8.68 2.63 -0.17
CA TYR A 69 7.33 3.10 -0.49
C TYR A 69 7.32 3.96 -1.76
N MET A 70 8.23 4.93 -1.87
CA MET A 70 8.30 5.80 -3.04
C MET A 70 8.65 5.04 -4.33
N ARG A 71 9.53 4.02 -4.25
CA ARG A 71 9.85 3.15 -5.38
C ARG A 71 8.67 2.26 -5.77
N ALA A 72 7.94 1.70 -4.81
CA ALA A 72 6.73 0.91 -5.05
C ALA A 72 5.63 1.76 -5.72
N VAL A 73 5.44 3.00 -5.28
CA VAL A 73 4.49 3.92 -5.91
C VAL A 73 4.91 4.27 -7.34
N LYS A 74 6.20 4.46 -7.59
CA LYS A 74 6.73 4.72 -8.94
C LYS A 74 6.71 3.50 -9.86
N SER A 75 6.64 2.28 -9.33
CA SER A 75 6.60 1.06 -10.14
C SER A 75 5.21 0.75 -10.71
N PHE A 76 4.16 1.44 -10.27
CA PHE A 76 2.84 1.26 -10.85
C PHE A 76 2.82 1.71 -12.32
N GLN A 77 2.31 0.82 -13.18
CA GLN A 77 2.18 1.07 -14.62
C GLN A 77 1.05 2.05 -14.97
N SER A 78 0.15 2.33 -14.02
CA SER A 78 -0.99 3.24 -14.20
C SER A 78 -1.29 3.99 -12.90
N ILE A 79 -1.71 5.24 -13.03
CA ILE A 79 -2.16 6.06 -11.90
C ILE A 79 -3.40 5.46 -11.21
N ASP A 80 -4.23 4.73 -11.96
CA ASP A 80 -5.41 4.05 -11.43
C ASP A 80 -5.05 2.95 -10.43
N TYR A 81 -3.92 2.26 -10.65
CA TYR A 81 -3.41 1.23 -9.73
C TYR A 81 -3.00 1.84 -8.40
N PHE A 82 -2.30 2.97 -8.45
CA PHE A 82 -1.97 3.71 -7.24
C PHE A 82 -3.24 4.15 -6.50
N PHE A 83 -4.22 4.75 -7.19
CA PHE A 83 -5.43 5.25 -6.54
C PHE A 83 -6.29 4.16 -5.91
N VAL A 84 -6.43 2.99 -6.54
CA VAL A 84 -7.21 1.89 -5.97
C VAL A 84 -6.52 1.29 -4.75
N VAL A 85 -5.20 1.12 -4.80
CA VAL A 85 -4.41 0.62 -3.67
C VAL A 85 -4.40 1.62 -2.54
N ARG A 86 -4.14 2.91 -2.82
CA ARG A 86 -4.22 3.97 -1.81
C ARG A 86 -5.58 3.98 -1.13
N SER A 87 -6.67 3.95 -1.90
CA SER A 87 -8.01 4.05 -1.34
C SER A 87 -8.38 2.83 -0.48
N ILE A 88 -8.09 1.62 -0.95
CA ILE A 88 -8.58 0.39 -0.31
C ILE A 88 -7.59 -0.17 0.72
N VAL A 89 -6.29 -0.06 0.46
CA VAL A 89 -5.23 -0.62 1.33
C VAL A 89 -4.78 0.41 2.35
N LEU A 90 -4.46 1.64 1.94
CA LEU A 90 -3.90 2.66 2.83
C LEU A 90 -4.98 3.43 3.60
N GLU A 91 -6.06 3.81 2.93
CA GLU A 91 -7.15 4.61 3.51
C GLU A 91 -8.32 3.76 4.05
N ASP A 92 -8.22 2.43 3.97
CA ASP A 92 -9.23 1.46 4.40
C ASP A 92 -10.67 1.73 3.87
N LYS A 93 -10.80 2.37 2.70
CA LYS A 93 -12.11 2.67 2.11
C LYS A 93 -12.73 1.40 1.53
N SER A 94 -14.06 1.32 1.61
CA SER A 94 -14.78 0.23 0.95
C SER A 94 -14.68 0.35 -0.58
N PRO A 95 -14.73 -0.79 -1.32
CA PRO A 95 -14.77 -0.79 -2.78
C PRO A 95 -15.90 0.07 -3.36
N THR A 96 -17.01 0.19 -2.62
CA THR A 96 -18.15 1.01 -3.01
C THR A 96 -17.85 2.50 -2.98
N VAL A 97 -17.13 2.96 -1.95
CA VAL A 97 -16.71 4.36 -1.84
C VAL A 97 -15.73 4.69 -2.96
N PHE A 98 -14.74 3.84 -3.20
CA PHE A 98 -13.80 4.03 -4.31
C PHE A 98 -14.50 4.06 -5.68
N ALA A 99 -15.40 3.10 -5.95
CA ALA A 99 -16.14 3.04 -7.22
C ALA A 99 -16.89 4.34 -7.51
N ARG A 100 -17.51 4.93 -6.47
CA ARG A 100 -18.22 6.21 -6.57
C ARG A 100 -17.27 7.36 -6.89
N LEU A 101 -16.16 7.47 -6.16
CA LEU A 101 -15.16 8.54 -6.35
C LEU A 101 -14.47 8.46 -7.71
N ALA A 102 -14.20 7.24 -8.20
CA ALA A 102 -13.55 7.00 -9.47
C ALA A 102 -14.52 6.92 -10.66
N HIS A 103 -15.82 7.16 -10.45
CA HIS A 103 -16.87 7.02 -11.47
C HIS A 103 -16.88 5.65 -12.20
N ILE A 104 -16.49 4.58 -11.50
CA ILE A 104 -16.44 3.22 -12.05
C ILE A 104 -17.79 2.54 -11.89
N LYS A 105 -18.37 2.11 -13.01
CA LYS A 105 -19.58 1.27 -13.01
C LYS A 105 -19.22 -0.18 -12.67
N GLY A 106 -19.70 -0.65 -11.52
CA GLY A 106 -19.64 -2.06 -11.10
C GLY A 106 -18.38 -2.44 -10.31
N TYR A 107 -18.59 -3.18 -9.21
CA TYR A 107 -17.53 -3.54 -8.26
C TYR A 107 -16.54 -4.58 -8.82
N ALA A 108 -16.95 -5.42 -9.77
CA ALA A 108 -16.08 -6.40 -10.41
C ALA A 108 -14.86 -5.74 -11.06
N ARG A 109 -15.03 -4.53 -11.63
CA ARG A 109 -13.94 -3.76 -12.23
C ARG A 109 -12.98 -3.22 -11.16
N VAL A 110 -13.50 -2.76 -10.01
CA VAL A 110 -12.66 -2.33 -8.88
C VAL A 110 -11.81 -3.49 -8.35
N TYR A 111 -12.40 -4.68 -8.16
CA TYR A 111 -11.65 -5.85 -7.70
C TYR A 111 -10.61 -6.32 -8.72
N ARG A 112 -10.89 -6.22 -10.03
CA ARG A 112 -9.89 -6.50 -11.05
C ARG A 112 -8.73 -5.51 -10.97
N LEU A 113 -9.03 -4.22 -10.94
CA LEU A 113 -8.03 -3.15 -10.81
C LEU A 113 -7.15 -3.33 -9.56
N LEU A 114 -7.77 -3.66 -8.42
CA LEU A 114 -7.05 -3.94 -7.19
C LEU A 114 -6.14 -5.17 -7.31
N ARG A 115 -6.62 -6.28 -7.90
CA ARG A 115 -5.79 -7.48 -8.10
C ARG A 115 -4.57 -7.19 -8.99
N ASP A 116 -4.79 -6.52 -10.12
CA ASP A 116 -3.71 -6.19 -11.06
C ASP A 116 -2.68 -5.25 -10.42
N ALA A 117 -3.14 -4.29 -9.61
CA ALA A 117 -2.26 -3.40 -8.86
C ALA A 117 -1.45 -4.16 -7.79
N LEU A 118 -2.07 -5.11 -7.09
CA LEU A 118 -1.38 -5.93 -6.09
C LEU A 118 -0.38 -6.91 -6.74
N ASP A 119 -0.65 -7.42 -7.93
CA ASP A 119 0.32 -8.20 -8.70
C ASP A 119 1.55 -7.37 -9.08
N CYS A 120 1.36 -6.08 -9.40
CA CYS A 120 2.48 -5.16 -9.65
C CYS A 120 3.34 -4.97 -8.39
N LEU A 121 2.72 -4.83 -7.22
CA LEU A 121 3.44 -4.70 -5.94
C LEU A 121 4.16 -5.99 -5.55
N ASP A 122 3.50 -7.13 -5.74
CA ASP A 122 4.08 -8.45 -5.46
C ASP A 122 5.36 -8.65 -6.27
N ALA A 123 5.29 -8.38 -7.58
CA ALA A 123 6.47 -8.43 -8.46
C ALA A 123 7.58 -7.45 -8.03
N PHE A 124 7.23 -6.24 -7.61
CA PHE A 124 8.20 -5.26 -7.09
C PHE A 124 8.91 -5.78 -5.83
N TYR A 125 8.17 -6.32 -4.87
CA TYR A 125 8.73 -6.80 -3.61
C TYR A 125 9.51 -8.12 -3.78
N GLU A 126 9.10 -9.01 -4.70
CA GLU A 126 9.88 -10.23 -5.02
C GLU A 126 11.20 -9.90 -5.71
N GLN A 127 11.26 -8.82 -6.52
CA GLN A 127 12.51 -8.40 -7.19
C GLN A 127 13.51 -7.73 -6.23
N GLY A 128 13.04 -7.07 -5.17
CA GLY A 128 13.88 -6.43 -4.17
C GLY A 128 14.47 -7.37 -3.11
N GLU A 129 14.07 -8.64 -3.08
CA GLU A 129 14.55 -9.67 -2.15
C GLU A 129 15.71 -10.53 -2.73
N LYS A 130 16.23 -10.20 -3.92
CA LYS A 130 17.41 -10.83 -4.53
C LYS A 130 18.63 -9.93 -4.45
#